data_AF-A0A0G1I6A0-F1
#
_entry.id   AF-A0A0G1I6A0-F1
#
_cell.length_a   1.000
_cell.length_b   1.000
_cell.length_c   1.000
_cell.angle_alpha   90.00
_cell.angle_beta   90.00
_cell.angle_gamma   90.00
#
_symmetry.space_group_name_H-M   'P 1'
#
loop_
_entity.id
_entity.type
_entity.pdbx_description
1 polymer ?
#
loop_
_entity_poly.entity_id
_entity_poly.type
_entity_poly.pdbx_seq_one_letter_code
_entity_poly.pdbx_strand_id
1 'polypeptide(L)'
;MNSLNIPVSQVKISNKALIGSLLPENPYWLRGDDPDFDVLVGGMVCANISVKDSQLNFVFAERGYPGFWGSELKKLLVQKYPDLDLDRIVWQIFYRWGINFSSPDGFGTKEEALATLKQYQVNMGAYLCSLKAKFIGQRSFWTETTYPIDRNFLPGKNLGSIKITMENLTRLEGISK
;
A
#
# COMPACT_ATOMS: atom_id res chain seq x y z
N MET A 1 29.12 11.28 42.81
CA MET A 1 28.44 10.66 41.65
C MET A 1 28.64 11.60 40.47
N ASN A 2 29.27 11.14 39.40
CA ASN A 2 29.36 11.90 38.15
C ASN A 2 28.23 11.41 37.25
N SER A 3 27.18 12.23 37.08
CA SER A 3 26.09 11.93 36.16
C SER A 3 26.40 12.53 34.78
N LEU A 4 26.20 11.73 33.74
CA LEU A 4 26.25 12.18 32.35
C LEU A 4 24.81 12.37 31.86
N ASN A 5 24.41 13.61 31.66
CA ASN A 5 23.07 13.97 31.18
C ASN A 5 23.14 14.32 29.69
N ILE A 6 22.81 13.36 28.82
CA ILE A 6 22.68 13.61 27.38
C ILE A 6 21.21 13.95 27.10
N PRO A 7 20.90 15.13 26.51
CA PRO A 7 19.55 15.45 26.08
C PRO A 7 19.02 14.41 25.08
N VAL A 8 17.77 13.98 25.24
CA VAL A 8 17.14 12.99 24.35
C VAL A 8 17.20 13.41 22.88
N SER A 9 17.14 14.71 22.59
CA SER A 9 17.27 15.26 21.23
C SER A 9 18.63 15.03 20.58
N GLN A 10 19.68 14.73 21.36
CA GLN A 10 21.02 14.40 20.87
C GLN A 10 21.24 12.89 20.68
N VAL A 11 20.28 12.06 21.12
CA VAL A 11 20.35 10.60 20.97
C VAL A 11 19.78 10.22 19.61
N LYS A 12 20.65 9.98 18.63
CA LYS A 12 20.23 9.41 17.34
C LYS A 12 19.83 7.94 17.54
N ILE A 13 18.59 7.61 17.21
CA ILE A 13 18.13 6.22 17.17
C ILE A 13 18.79 5.54 15.97
N SER A 14 19.52 4.44 16.22
CA SER A 14 20.10 3.62 15.14
C SER A 14 19.00 2.95 14.30
N ASN A 15 19.26 2.67 13.02
CA ASN A 15 18.30 1.96 12.18
C ASN A 15 17.96 0.59 12.76
N LYS A 16 18.92 -0.09 13.40
CA LYS A 16 18.69 -1.36 14.10
C LYS A 16 17.64 -1.24 15.21
N ALA A 17 17.75 -0.19 16.04
CA ALA A 17 16.80 0.07 17.11
C ALA A 17 15.43 0.48 16.55
N LEU A 18 15.41 1.29 15.48
CA LEU A 18 14.19 1.65 14.76
C LEU A 18 13.49 0.39 14.23
N ILE A 19 14.17 -0.42 13.42
CA ILE A 19 13.63 -1.66 12.83
C ILE A 19 13.16 -2.61 13.93
N GLY A 20 13.96 -2.79 14.99
CA GLY A 20 13.59 -3.61 16.13
C GLY A 20 12.26 -3.20 16.78
N SER A 21 11.97 -1.89 16.86
CA SER A 21 10.69 -1.37 17.37
C SER A 21 9.50 -1.56 16.40
N LEU A 22 9.78 -1.75 15.11
CA LEU A 22 8.76 -1.98 14.10
C LEU A 22 8.27 -3.43 14.13
N LEU A 23 9.17 -4.38 14.38
CA LEU A 23 8.86 -5.81 14.37
C LEU A 23 7.88 -6.20 15.49
N PRO A 24 7.04 -7.24 15.28
CA PRO A 24 6.19 -7.80 16.33
C PRO A 24 7.06 -8.41 17.45
N GLU A 25 6.64 -8.25 18.71
CA GLU A 25 7.30 -8.89 19.85
C GLU A 25 7.13 -10.40 19.79
N ASN A 26 8.24 -11.16 19.79
CA ASN A 26 8.32 -12.63 19.75
C ASN A 26 7.49 -13.31 18.62
N PRO A 27 8.01 -14.31 17.91
CA PRO A 27 9.33 -14.94 18.02
C PRO A 27 10.37 -14.33 17.07
N TYR A 28 10.15 -13.11 16.58
CA TYR A 28 11.03 -12.46 15.60
C TYR A 28 12.23 -11.78 16.27
N TRP A 29 13.41 -12.00 15.70
CA TRP A 29 14.67 -11.41 16.16
C TRP A 29 15.36 -10.71 15.01
N LEU A 30 16.03 -9.59 15.29
CA LEU A 30 16.81 -8.85 14.29
C LEU A 30 18.30 -9.18 14.43
N ARG A 31 18.95 -9.56 13.34
CA ARG A 31 20.41 -9.74 13.22
C ARG A 31 20.95 -8.85 12.11
N GLY A 32 22.23 -8.52 12.16
CA GLY A 32 22.87 -7.66 11.18
C GLY A 32 22.98 -6.22 11.68
N ASP A 33 23.59 -5.39 10.84
CA ASP A 33 23.91 -3.99 11.08
C ASP A 33 23.75 -3.23 9.74
N ASP A 34 23.72 -1.91 9.79
CA ASP A 34 23.46 -1.10 8.59
C ASP A 34 24.38 -1.44 7.40
N PRO A 35 23.84 -1.51 6.16
CA PRO A 35 22.47 -1.18 5.76
C PRO A 35 21.51 -2.38 5.70
N ASP A 36 21.97 -3.59 6.02
CA ASP A 36 21.26 -4.84 5.77
C ASP A 36 21.04 -5.66 7.04
N PHE A 37 19.80 -6.07 7.26
CA PHE A 37 19.38 -6.81 8.44
C PHE A 37 18.63 -8.08 8.07
N ASP A 38 18.74 -9.09 8.92
CA ASP A 38 17.97 -10.32 8.84
C ASP A 38 16.93 -10.35 9.95
N VAL A 39 15.70 -10.72 9.62
CA VAL A 39 14.68 -11.10 10.59
C VAL A 39 14.67 -12.62 10.72
N LEU A 40 14.82 -13.11 11.94
CA LEU A 40 14.91 -14.53 12.24
C LEU A 40 13.78 -15.02 13.14
N VAL A 41 13.41 -16.28 12.93
CA VAL A 41 12.61 -17.07 13.88
C VAL A 41 13.28 -18.42 14.08
N GLY A 42 13.55 -18.78 15.34
CA GLY A 42 14.22 -20.05 15.67
C GLY A 42 15.58 -20.23 14.98
N GLY A 43 16.33 -19.15 14.75
CA GLY A 43 17.64 -19.17 14.07
C GLY A 43 17.61 -19.20 12.54
N MET A 44 16.42 -19.22 11.92
CA MET A 44 16.26 -19.19 10.46
C MET A 44 15.83 -17.80 9.99
N VAL A 45 16.39 -17.34 8.87
CA VAL A 45 16.04 -16.04 8.25
C VAL A 45 14.70 -16.15 7.53
N CYS A 46 13.69 -15.44 7.99
CA CYS A 46 12.36 -15.39 7.38
C CYS A 46 12.12 -14.11 6.54
N ALA A 47 12.93 -13.07 6.75
CA ALA A 47 12.98 -11.89 5.89
C ALA A 47 14.35 -11.23 5.95
N ASN A 48 14.74 -10.54 4.87
CA ASN A 48 15.84 -9.59 4.85
C ASN A 48 15.27 -8.17 4.75
N ILE A 49 15.95 -7.21 5.37
CA ILE A 49 15.58 -5.79 5.36
C ILE A 49 16.80 -5.00 4.88
N SER A 50 16.63 -4.20 3.84
CA SER A 50 17.66 -3.24 3.41
C SER A 50 17.15 -1.81 3.60
N VAL A 51 18.02 -0.93 4.11
CA VAL A 51 17.74 0.50 4.26
C VAL A 51 18.31 1.23 3.04
N LYS A 52 17.44 1.79 2.19
CA LYS A 52 17.85 2.54 1.00
C LYS A 52 16.99 3.79 0.84
N ASP A 53 17.62 4.92 0.54
CA ASP A 53 16.94 6.20 0.29
C ASP A 53 15.94 6.58 1.41
N SER A 54 16.30 6.30 2.67
CA SER A 54 15.45 6.47 3.86
C SER A 54 14.19 5.60 3.89
N GLN A 55 14.15 4.50 3.13
CA GLN A 55 13.08 3.52 3.12
C GLN A 55 13.58 2.14 3.56
N LEU A 56 12.69 1.38 4.21
CA LEU A 56 12.93 -0.01 4.59
C LEU A 56 12.34 -0.93 3.52
N ASN A 57 13.18 -1.75 2.90
CA ASN A 57 12.76 -2.72 1.90
C ASN A 57 12.81 -4.12 2.49
N PHE A 58 11.64 -4.76 2.62
CA PHE A 58 11.51 -6.13 3.13
C PHE A 58 11.49 -7.13 1.96
N VAL A 59 12.33 -8.15 2.06
CA VAL A 59 12.31 -9.32 1.18
C VAL A 59 12.01 -10.54 2.04
N PHE A 60 10.84 -11.14 1.85
CA PHE A 60 10.40 -12.28 2.66
C PHE A 60 10.82 -13.60 2.03
N ALA A 61 11.16 -14.59 2.86
CA ALA A 61 11.28 -15.96 2.39
C ALA A 61 9.92 -16.46 1.87
N GLU A 62 9.91 -17.26 0.80
CA GLU A 62 8.67 -17.69 0.15
C GLU A 62 8.34 -19.18 0.36
N ARG A 63 9.31 -19.99 0.84
CA ARG A 63 9.18 -21.45 0.90
C ARG A 63 9.62 -22.05 2.23
N GLY A 64 9.06 -23.22 2.54
CA GLY A 64 9.40 -24.00 3.72
C GLY A 64 9.02 -23.29 5.02
N TYR A 65 9.61 -23.76 6.12
CA TYR A 65 9.39 -23.19 7.45
C TYR A 65 9.74 -21.69 7.55
N PRO A 66 10.86 -21.19 6.95
CA PRO A 66 11.13 -19.76 6.90
C PRO A 66 10.06 -18.97 6.13
N GLY A 67 9.52 -19.54 5.04
CA GLY A 67 8.46 -18.90 4.26
C GLY A 67 7.11 -18.81 4.97
N PHE A 68 6.78 -19.81 5.79
CA PHE A 68 5.63 -19.72 6.70
C PHE A 68 5.75 -18.51 7.63
N TRP A 69 6.88 -18.39 8.34
CA TRP A 69 7.13 -17.28 9.26
C TRP A 69 7.30 -15.93 8.54
N GLY A 70 7.84 -15.91 7.32
CA GLY A 70 7.91 -14.70 6.50
C GLY A 70 6.51 -14.21 6.12
N SER A 71 5.60 -15.13 5.80
CA SER A 71 4.20 -14.81 5.50
C SER A 71 3.45 -14.30 6.73
N GLU A 72 3.65 -14.93 7.90
CA GLU A 72 3.06 -14.46 9.16
C GLU A 72 3.60 -13.09 9.57
N LEU A 73 4.91 -12.86 9.43
CA LEU A 73 5.53 -11.55 9.67
C LEU A 73 4.93 -10.48 8.76
N LYS A 74 4.81 -10.77 7.45
CA LYS A 74 4.20 -9.86 6.47
C LYS A 74 2.78 -9.49 6.90
N LYS A 75 1.95 -10.47 7.31
CA LYS A 75 0.58 -10.20 7.80
C LYS A 75 0.58 -9.27 9.02
N LEU A 76 1.43 -9.52 10.01
CA LEU A 76 1.50 -8.69 11.22
C LEU A 76 1.98 -7.26 10.91
N LEU A 77 2.97 -7.11 10.02
CA LEU A 77 3.44 -5.80 9.56
C LEU A 77 2.33 -5.05 8.82
N VAL A 78 1.56 -5.72 7.96
CA VAL A 78 0.40 -5.12 7.28
C VAL A 78 -0.71 -4.74 8.26
N GLN A 79 -0.98 -5.54 9.29
CA GLN A 79 -1.96 -5.17 10.32
C GLN A 79 -1.53 -3.92 11.10
N LYS A 80 -0.23 -3.79 11.38
CA LYS A 80 0.33 -2.63 12.08
C LYS A 80 0.43 -1.39 11.18
N TYR A 81 0.74 -1.59 9.90
CA TYR A 81 0.94 -0.53 8.90
C TYR A 81 0.14 -0.84 7.62
N PRO A 82 -1.19 -0.71 7.66
CA PRO A 82 -2.06 -1.10 6.55
C PRO A 82 -1.80 -0.30 5.28
N ASP A 83 -1.28 0.93 5.39
CA ASP A 83 -0.93 1.76 4.24
C ASP A 83 0.30 1.25 3.46
N LEU A 84 1.11 0.38 4.07
CA LEU A 84 2.26 -0.24 3.41
C LEU A 84 1.89 -1.51 2.62
N ASP A 85 0.65 -1.99 2.74
CA ASP A 85 0.18 -3.13 1.94
C ASP A 85 -0.10 -2.70 0.50
N LEU A 86 0.89 -2.87 -0.35
CA LEU A 86 0.82 -2.60 -1.78
C LEU A 86 -0.20 -3.49 -2.53
N ASP A 87 -0.64 -4.60 -1.95
CA ASP A 87 -1.69 -5.45 -2.51
C ASP A 87 -3.09 -5.13 -1.98
N ARG A 88 -3.23 -4.20 -1.01
CA ARG A 88 -4.54 -3.78 -0.49
C ARG A 88 -5.38 -3.16 -1.59
N ILE A 89 -6.70 -3.37 -1.49
CA ILE A 89 -7.66 -2.75 -2.40
C ILE A 89 -7.94 -1.33 -1.96
N VAL A 90 -7.74 -0.39 -2.88
CA VAL A 90 -8.09 1.02 -2.73
C VAL A 90 -9.13 1.40 -3.79
N TRP A 91 -9.88 2.45 -3.51
CA TRP A 91 -10.89 3.00 -4.40
C TRP A 91 -10.43 4.35 -4.95
N GLN A 92 -10.61 4.56 -6.25
CA GLN A 92 -10.27 5.81 -6.94
C GLN A 92 -11.29 6.15 -8.02
N ILE A 93 -11.38 7.43 -8.37
CA ILE A 93 -12.34 7.93 -9.34
C ILE A 93 -11.61 8.50 -10.56
N PHE A 94 -12.01 8.02 -11.72
CA PHE A 94 -11.48 8.39 -13.03
C PHE A 94 -12.58 9.09 -13.81
N TYR A 95 -12.35 10.23 -14.46
CA TYR A 95 -13.38 10.92 -15.24
C TYR A 95 -12.83 11.51 -16.55
N ARG A 96 -13.73 11.77 -17.50
CA ARG A 96 -13.43 11.97 -18.93
C ARG A 96 -12.66 13.26 -19.28
N TRP A 97 -12.24 14.07 -18.32
CA TRP A 97 -11.61 15.38 -18.56
C TRP A 97 -10.30 15.62 -17.77
N GLY A 98 -9.75 14.60 -17.09
CA GLY A 98 -8.54 14.83 -16.30
C GLY A 98 -7.89 13.61 -15.68
N ILE A 99 -6.80 13.88 -14.97
CA ILE A 99 -6.06 12.95 -14.11
C ILE A 99 -6.93 12.67 -12.86
N ASN A 100 -6.93 11.41 -12.44
CA ASN A 100 -7.61 10.82 -11.27
C ASN A 100 -8.06 11.84 -10.20
N PHE A 101 -9.31 11.75 -9.77
CA PHE A 101 -9.65 12.26 -8.44
C PHE A 101 -9.29 11.17 -7.42
N SER A 102 -8.14 11.32 -6.80
CA SER A 102 -7.66 10.40 -5.77
C SER A 102 -6.87 11.12 -4.70
N SER A 103 -7.02 10.69 -3.44
CA SER A 103 -5.96 10.86 -2.46
C SER A 103 -4.67 10.18 -2.97
N PRO A 104 -3.48 10.65 -2.57
CA PRO A 104 -2.20 10.02 -2.94
C PRO A 104 -2.15 8.52 -2.66
N ASP A 105 -2.90 8.05 -1.66
CA ASP A 105 -2.92 6.64 -1.22
C ASP A 105 -4.17 5.87 -1.68
N GLY A 106 -5.09 6.53 -2.41
CA GLY A 106 -6.43 6.01 -2.68
C GLY A 106 -7.35 6.03 -1.44
N PHE A 107 -8.64 5.77 -1.64
CA PHE A 107 -9.62 5.69 -0.54
C PHE A 107 -9.70 4.25 -0.03
N GLY A 108 -9.85 4.08 1.29
CA GLY A 108 -9.93 2.75 1.91
C GLY A 108 -11.26 2.06 1.59
N THR A 109 -12.32 2.84 1.40
CA THR A 109 -13.66 2.33 1.08
C THR A 109 -14.27 2.97 -0.15
N LYS A 110 -15.26 2.27 -0.72
CA LYS A 110 -16.08 2.77 -1.83
C LYS A 110 -16.87 4.01 -1.40
N GLU A 111 -17.39 4.00 -0.17
CA GLU A 111 -18.24 5.04 0.40
C GLU A 111 -17.47 6.34 0.59
N GLU A 112 -16.22 6.27 1.08
CA GLU A 112 -15.32 7.41 1.18
C GLU A 112 -15.06 8.06 -0.18
N ALA A 113 -14.74 7.25 -1.19
CA ALA A 113 -14.53 7.75 -2.55
C ALA A 113 -15.78 8.47 -3.07
N LEU A 114 -16.97 7.85 -2.91
CA LEU A 114 -18.25 8.43 -3.36
C LEU A 114 -18.65 9.69 -2.59
N ALA A 115 -18.42 9.74 -1.27
CA ALA A 115 -18.67 10.93 -0.46
C ALA A 115 -17.83 12.11 -0.96
N THR A 116 -16.57 11.83 -1.28
CA THR A 116 -15.65 12.83 -1.81
C THR A 116 -16.08 13.28 -3.21
N LEU A 117 -16.49 12.35 -4.08
CA LEU A 117 -17.05 12.68 -5.40
C LEU A 117 -18.18 13.71 -5.35
N LYS A 118 -19.13 13.51 -4.42
CA LYS A 118 -20.28 14.41 -4.21
C LYS A 118 -19.83 15.79 -3.78
N GLN A 119 -18.82 15.86 -2.89
CA GLN A 119 -18.27 17.12 -2.40
C GLN A 119 -17.63 17.94 -3.54
N TYR A 120 -16.90 17.31 -4.45
CA TYR A 120 -16.25 17.99 -5.57
C TYR A 120 -17.11 18.11 -6.83
N GLN A 121 -18.36 17.62 -6.80
CA GLN A 121 -19.33 17.70 -7.89
C GLN A 121 -18.85 17.13 -9.24
N VAL A 122 -18.00 16.09 -9.22
CA VAL A 122 -17.49 15.44 -10.44
C VAL A 122 -18.52 14.45 -10.99
N ASN A 123 -19.24 14.80 -12.06
CA ASN A 123 -20.38 13.99 -12.56
C ASN A 123 -20.27 13.55 -14.04
N MET A 124 -19.35 14.09 -14.84
CA MET A 124 -19.30 13.79 -16.28
C MET A 124 -18.35 12.63 -16.61
N GLY A 125 -18.93 11.47 -16.96
CA GLY A 125 -18.19 10.31 -17.47
C GLY A 125 -17.22 9.73 -16.45
N ALA A 126 -17.59 9.80 -15.16
CA ALA A 126 -16.78 9.29 -14.08
C ALA A 126 -16.96 7.77 -13.91
N TYR A 127 -15.91 7.11 -13.47
CA TYR A 127 -15.85 5.70 -13.11
C TYR A 127 -15.24 5.61 -11.72
N LEU A 128 -15.92 4.92 -10.83
CA LEU A 128 -15.37 4.49 -9.56
C LEU A 128 -14.76 3.12 -9.77
N CYS A 129 -13.46 3.01 -9.52
CA CYS A 129 -12.74 1.76 -9.69
C CYS A 129 -12.06 1.35 -8.39
N SER A 130 -11.96 0.04 -8.18
CA SER A 130 -11.07 -0.51 -7.18
C SER A 130 -9.81 -1.07 -7.84
N LEU A 131 -8.66 -0.94 -7.18
CA LEU A 131 -7.36 -1.38 -7.66
C LEU A 131 -6.46 -1.70 -6.48
N LYS A 132 -5.37 -2.44 -6.73
CA LYS A 132 -4.32 -2.61 -5.73
C LYS A 132 -3.50 -1.34 -5.57
N ALA A 133 -3.13 -0.99 -4.34
CA ALA A 133 -2.38 0.23 -4.04
C ALA A 133 -1.07 0.38 -4.85
N LYS A 134 -0.39 -0.73 -5.17
CA LYS A 134 0.80 -0.71 -6.04
C LYS A 134 0.60 -0.10 -7.42
N PHE A 135 -0.65 -0.04 -7.90
CA PHE A 135 -0.99 0.51 -9.21
C PHE A 135 -1.27 2.01 -9.16
N ILE A 136 -1.32 2.62 -7.98
CA ILE A 136 -1.45 4.07 -7.83
C ILE A 136 -0.27 4.76 -8.56
N GLY A 137 -0.59 5.78 -9.35
CA GLY A 137 0.41 6.54 -10.12
C GLY A 137 0.97 5.82 -11.35
N GLN A 138 0.61 4.54 -11.59
CA GLN A 138 1.02 3.85 -12.81
C GLN A 138 0.24 4.36 -14.03
N ARG A 139 0.90 4.40 -15.18
CA ARG A 139 0.29 4.87 -16.44
C ARG A 139 -0.72 3.89 -17.03
N SER A 140 -0.62 2.60 -16.69
CA SER A 140 -1.48 1.54 -17.21
C SER A 140 -1.61 0.43 -16.20
N PHE A 141 -2.84 0.05 -15.84
CA PHE A 141 -3.10 -1.01 -14.87
C PHE A 141 -4.50 -1.61 -15.09
N TRP A 142 -4.74 -2.76 -14.48
CA TRP A 142 -6.05 -3.39 -14.44
C TRP A 142 -6.75 -3.04 -13.14
N THR A 143 -8.03 -2.69 -13.22
CA THR A 143 -8.89 -2.55 -12.04
C THR A 143 -9.33 -3.93 -11.56
N GLU A 144 -9.61 -4.03 -10.27
CA GLU A 144 -10.31 -5.18 -9.70
C GLU A 144 -11.81 -5.10 -10.03
N THR A 145 -12.42 -3.93 -9.81
CA THR A 145 -13.81 -3.63 -10.21
C THR A 145 -13.94 -2.23 -10.76
N THR A 146 -14.96 -2.01 -11.60
CA THR A 146 -15.25 -0.72 -12.22
C THR A 146 -16.76 -0.46 -12.24
N TYR A 147 -17.16 0.72 -11.77
CA TYR A 147 -18.54 1.18 -11.75
C TYR A 147 -18.63 2.52 -12.50
N PRO A 148 -19.42 2.64 -13.58
CA PRO A 148 -19.74 3.95 -14.14
C PRO A 148 -20.56 4.74 -13.11
N ILE A 149 -20.31 6.04 -13.00
CA ILE A 149 -21.06 6.93 -12.11
C ILE A 149 -22.08 7.71 -12.91
N ASP A 150 -23.31 7.75 -12.40
CA ASP A 150 -24.39 8.53 -12.99
C ASP A 150 -24.38 10.02 -12.55
N ARG A 151 -25.35 10.78 -13.06
CA ARG A 151 -25.48 12.22 -12.74
C ARG A 151 -25.85 12.49 -11.27
N ASN A 152 -26.32 11.48 -10.54
CA ASN A 152 -26.69 11.56 -9.13
C ASN A 152 -25.58 11.04 -8.21
N PHE A 153 -24.37 10.82 -8.74
CA PHE A 153 -23.22 10.27 -8.01
C PHE A 153 -23.47 8.87 -7.47
N LEU A 154 -24.30 8.08 -8.15
CA LEU A 154 -24.58 6.70 -7.82
C LEU A 154 -23.78 5.77 -8.73
N PRO A 155 -23.15 4.72 -8.17
CA PRO A 155 -22.49 3.70 -8.96
C PRO A 155 -23.52 2.85 -9.72
N GLY A 156 -23.34 2.72 -11.03
CA GLY A 156 -24.13 1.86 -11.89
C GLY A 156 -23.76 0.37 -11.77
N LYS A 157 -24.01 -0.41 -12.82
CA LYS A 157 -23.67 -1.84 -12.84
C LYS A 157 -22.16 -2.04 -12.82
N ASN A 158 -21.68 -3.00 -12.02
CA ASN A 158 -20.27 -3.42 -12.04
C ASN A 158 -19.91 -3.99 -13.42
N LEU A 159 -18.90 -3.41 -14.05
CA LEU A 159 -18.37 -3.85 -15.34
C LEU A 159 -17.25 -4.89 -15.21
N GLY A 160 -16.82 -5.18 -13.97
CA GLY A 160 -15.70 -6.07 -13.69
C GLY A 160 -14.35 -5.39 -13.86
N SER A 161 -13.33 -6.20 -14.17
CA SER A 161 -11.97 -5.74 -14.39
C SER A 161 -11.82 -5.08 -15.77
N ILE A 162 -11.36 -3.85 -15.80
CA ILE A 162 -11.07 -3.09 -17.02
C ILE A 162 -9.64 -2.59 -16.96
N LYS A 163 -8.99 -2.50 -18.12
CA LYS A 163 -7.68 -1.88 -18.23
C LYS A 163 -7.83 -0.37 -18.31
N ILE A 164 -7.28 0.35 -17.34
CA ILE A 164 -7.16 1.81 -17.39
C ILE A 164 -5.79 2.14 -17.95
N THR A 165 -5.76 3.06 -18.91
CA THR A 165 -4.51 3.67 -19.39
C THR A 165 -4.67 5.18 -19.35
N MET A 166 -3.69 5.88 -18.78
CA MET A 166 -3.69 7.34 -18.66
C MET A 166 -3.67 8.03 -20.04
N GLU A 167 -3.27 7.31 -21.09
CA GLU A 167 -3.31 7.75 -22.49
C GLU A 167 -4.71 7.60 -23.14
N ASN A 168 -5.58 6.70 -22.64
CA ASN A 168 -6.92 6.44 -23.19
C ASN A 168 -8.07 6.66 -22.18
N LEU A 169 -8.02 7.68 -21.31
CA LEU A 169 -9.25 8.15 -20.65
C LEU A 169 -10.35 8.58 -21.65
N THR A 170 -10.01 8.66 -22.94
CA THR A 170 -10.88 8.85 -24.10
C THR A 170 -11.60 7.59 -24.62
N ARG A 171 -11.16 6.37 -24.28
CA ARG A 171 -11.77 5.10 -24.74
C ARG A 171 -11.65 3.99 -23.68
N LEU A 172 -12.54 4.00 -22.70
CA LEU A 172 -12.87 2.78 -21.95
C LEU A 172 -13.79 1.94 -22.84
N GLU A 173 -13.20 1.25 -23.81
CA GLU A 173 -13.92 0.26 -24.60
C GLU A 173 -14.19 -0.95 -23.68
N GLY A 174 -15.46 -1.11 -23.33
CA GLY A 174 -15.94 -2.28 -22.61
C GLY A 174 -15.73 -3.52 -23.48
N ILE A 175 -14.67 -4.27 -23.21
CA ILE A 175 -14.53 -5.62 -23.77
C ILE A 175 -15.39 -6.53 -22.90
N SER A 176 -16.62 -6.76 -23.35
CA SER A 176 -17.40 -7.93 -22.98
C SER A 176 -16.57 -9.17 -23.34
N LYS A 177 -16.33 -10.04 -22.36
CA LYS A 177 -16.18 -11.46 -22.69
C LYS A 177 -17.57 -12.03 -23.01
#